data_AF-A0A1Q3WEH0-F1
#
_entry.id   AF-A0A1Q3WEH0-F1
#
_cell.length_a   1.000
_cell.length_b   1.000
_cell.length_c   1.000
_cell.angle_alpha   90.00
_cell.angle_beta   90.00
_cell.angle_gamma   90.00
#
_symmetry.space_group_name_H-M   'P 1'
#
loop_
_entity.id
_entity.type
_entity.pdbx_description
1 polymer ?
#
loop_
_entity_poly.entity_id
_entity_poly.type
_entity_poly.pdbx_seq_one_letter_code
_entity_poly.pdbx_strand_id
1 'polypeptide(L)'
;MTTFTHLCRYINQQFTLPVAGIKLSHRLQKDLRLNEIEVTEVVVFLELLFGLTLPDEALTTSLSVGQLCKLIEQHPAKEQGDSAFLIYRNPRQVFSRAS
;
A
#
# COMPACT_ATOMS: atom_id res chain seq x y z
N MET A 1 14.27 5.63 5.25
CA MET A 1 13.30 6.32 4.37
C MET A 1 11.94 6.25 5.06
N THR A 2 11.13 7.31 4.98
CA THR A 2 9.83 7.38 5.70
C THR A 2 8.72 6.68 4.90
N THR A 3 7.65 6.24 5.57
CA THR A 3 6.43 5.67 4.93
C THR A 3 5.93 6.56 3.80
N PHE A 4 5.90 7.88 4.05
CA PHE A 4 5.53 8.89 3.06
C PHE A 4 6.39 8.82 1.79
N THR A 5 7.70 8.63 1.92
CA THR A 5 8.60 8.54 0.77
C THR A 5 8.30 7.32 -0.11
N HIS A 6 8.00 6.17 0.50
CA HIS A 6 7.64 4.96 -0.23
C HIS A 6 6.29 5.11 -0.94
N LEU A 7 5.30 5.67 -0.24
CA LEU A 7 3.97 5.97 -0.82
C LEU A 7 4.09 6.91 -2.01
N CYS A 8 4.77 8.04 -1.87
CA CYS A 8 4.91 9.02 -2.95
C CYS A 8 5.60 8.43 -4.18
N ARG A 9 6.65 7.63 -3.96
CA ARG A 9 7.36 6.95 -5.04
C ARG A 9 6.44 5.95 -5.76
N TYR A 10 5.68 5.14 -5.02
CA TYR A 10 4.75 4.18 -5.60
C TYR A 10 3.67 4.87 -6.44
N ILE A 11 3.04 5.92 -5.90
CA ILE A 11 2.03 6.70 -6.60
C ILE A 11 2.58 7.34 -7.89
N ASN A 12 3.81 7.85 -7.85
CA ASN A 12 4.44 8.41 -9.04
C ASN A 12 4.74 7.36 -10.12
N GLN A 13 5.15 6.15 -9.71
CA GLN A 13 5.50 5.07 -10.62
C GLN A 13 4.26 4.41 -11.25
N GLN A 14 3.16 4.28 -10.51
CA GLN A 14 1.95 3.58 -11.00
C GLN A 14 0.93 4.53 -11.63
N PHE A 15 0.75 5.73 -11.09
CA PHE A 15 -0.34 6.63 -11.49
C PHE A 15 0.16 7.91 -12.18
N THR A 16 1.45 8.02 -12.47
CA THR A 16 2.07 9.15 -13.18
C THR A 16 1.86 10.51 -12.51
N LEU A 17 1.53 10.52 -11.21
CA LEU A 17 1.32 11.73 -10.43
C LEU A 17 2.67 12.30 -9.96
N PRO A 18 2.97 13.58 -10.16
CA PRO A 18 4.25 14.15 -9.77
C PRO A 18 4.41 14.17 -8.24
N VAL A 19 5.49 13.55 -7.74
CA VAL A 19 5.81 13.44 -6.30
C VAL A 19 5.77 14.80 -5.60
N ALA A 20 6.29 15.85 -6.25
CA ALA A 20 6.36 17.20 -5.68
C ALA A 20 4.98 17.81 -5.35
N GLY A 21 3.90 17.28 -5.95
CA GLY A 21 2.53 17.73 -5.69
C GLY A 21 1.84 17.01 -4.53
N ILE A 22 2.39 15.89 -4.02
CA ILE A 22 1.73 15.06 -3.01
C ILE A 22 1.99 15.63 -1.61
N LYS A 23 0.93 15.87 -0.84
CA LYS A 23 0.98 16.38 0.53
C LYS A 23 0.29 15.42 1.49
N LEU A 24 0.71 15.41 2.76
CA LEU A 24 0.08 14.60 3.82
C LEU A 24 -1.42 14.89 3.99
N SER A 25 -1.86 16.12 3.71
CA SER A 25 -3.26 16.53 3.80
C SER A 25 -4.12 16.09 2.61
N HIS A 26 -3.54 15.56 1.53
CA HIS A 26 -4.31 15.12 0.37
C HIS A 26 -5.06 13.83 0.68
N ARG A 27 -6.35 13.81 0.35
CA ARG A 27 -7.18 12.61 0.32
C ARG A 27 -6.87 11.80 -0.93
N LEU A 28 -6.72 10.49 -0.76
CA LEU A 28 -6.36 9.58 -1.83
C LEU A 28 -7.37 9.64 -2.98
N GLN A 29 -8.67 9.54 -2.68
CA GLN A 29 -9.70 9.56 -3.73
C GLN A 29 -10.05 10.96 -4.22
N LYS A 30 -10.17 11.93 -3.31
CA LYS A 30 -10.67 13.27 -3.68
C LYS A 30 -9.61 14.18 -4.28
N ASP A 31 -8.40 14.19 -3.71
CA ASP A 31 -7.36 15.14 -4.06
C ASP A 31 -6.32 14.51 -5.00
N LEU A 32 -5.99 13.22 -4.82
CA LEU A 32 -5.13 12.46 -5.74
C LEU A 32 -5.90 11.74 -6.86
N ARG A 33 -7.24 11.77 -6.83
CA ARG A 33 -8.11 11.17 -7.86
C ARG A 33 -7.93 9.66 -8.05
N LEU A 34 -7.45 8.96 -7.01
CA LEU A 34 -7.36 7.52 -7.04
C LEU A 34 -8.76 6.89 -6.93
N ASN A 35 -9.04 5.90 -7.76
CA ASN A 35 -10.24 5.08 -7.63
C ASN A 35 -10.07 4.04 -6.49
N GLU A 36 -11.13 3.31 -6.17
CA GLU A 36 -11.12 2.33 -5.07
C GLU A 36 -10.08 1.22 -5.24
N ILE A 37 -9.88 0.75 -6.47
CA ILE A 37 -8.90 -0.29 -6.80
C ILE A 37 -7.49 0.25 -6.60
N GLU A 38 -7.21 1.45 -7.11
CA GLU A 38 -5.90 2.12 -6.97
C GLU A 38 -5.56 2.41 -5.50
N VAL A 39 -6.55 2.82 -4.70
CA VAL A 39 -6.36 2.98 -3.25
C VAL A 39 -6.00 1.64 -2.59
N THR A 40 -6.70 0.57 -2.97
CA THR A 40 -6.44 -0.77 -2.46
C THR A 40 -5.02 -1.22 -2.84
N GLU A 41 -4.58 -1.00 -4.07
CA GLU A 41 -3.22 -1.32 -4.51
C GLU A 41 -2.15 -0.57 -3.72
N VAL A 42 -2.35 0.72 -3.43
CA VAL A 42 -1.45 1.52 -2.57
C VAL A 42 -1.36 0.92 -1.18
N VAL A 43 -2.50 0.54 -0.59
CA VAL A 43 -2.54 -0.07 0.75
C VAL A 43 -1.80 -1.40 0.75
N VAL A 44 -2.15 -2.32 -0.15
CA VAL A 44 -1.52 -3.64 -0.28
C VAL A 44 0.00 -3.51 -0.48
N PHE A 45 0.45 -2.55 -1.30
CA PHE A 45 1.87 -2.29 -1.46
C PHE A 45 2.56 -1.94 -0.14
N LEU A 46 1.97 -1.07 0.67
CA LEU A 46 2.54 -0.65 1.96
C LEU A 46 2.49 -1.78 2.99
N GLU A 47 1.39 -2.53 3.05
CA GLU A 47 1.27 -3.72 3.90
C GLU A 47 2.38 -4.73 3.62
N LEU A 48 2.62 -5.04 2.34
CA LEU A 48 3.67 -5.94 1.89
C LEU A 48 5.08 -5.38 2.17
N LEU A 49 5.26 -4.07 2.03
CA LEU A 49 6.55 -3.41 2.26
C LEU A 49 6.94 -3.42 3.74
N PHE A 50 5.97 -3.21 4.64
CA PHE A 50 6.19 -3.11 6.08
C PHE A 50 5.88 -4.41 6.85
N GLY A 51 5.36 -5.44 6.19
CA GLY A 51 5.04 -6.73 6.82
C GLY A 51 3.90 -6.62 7.83
N LEU A 52 2.88 -5.83 7.51
CA LEU A 52 1.73 -5.60 8.38
C LEU A 52 0.41 -5.88 7.66
N THR A 53 -0.68 -5.84 8.41
CA THR A 53 -2.04 -5.87 7.86
C THR A 53 -2.83 -4.75 8.54
N LEU A 54 -3.41 -3.86 7.74
CA LEU A 54 -4.33 -2.84 8.20
C LEU A 54 -5.75 -3.41 8.24
N PRO A 55 -6.56 -2.99 9.21
CA PRO A 55 -7.98 -3.34 9.24
C PRO A 55 -8.73 -2.62 8.11
N ASP A 56 -9.56 -3.34 7.36
CA ASP A 56 -10.33 -2.79 6.24
C ASP A 56 -11.23 -1.62 6.69
N GLU A 57 -11.72 -1.65 7.94
CA GLU A 57 -12.55 -0.58 8.50
C GLU A 57 -11.83 0.76 8.62
N ALA A 58 -10.48 0.75 8.68
CA ALA A 58 -9.68 1.97 8.67
C ALA A 58 -9.54 2.58 7.27
N LEU A 59 -9.85 1.83 6.21
CA LEU A 59 -9.72 2.24 4.81
C LEU A 59 -10.98 2.97 4.33
N THR A 60 -11.22 4.15 4.89
CA THR A 60 -12.38 4.97 4.49
C THR A 60 -12.13 5.71 3.17
N THR A 61 -13.20 6.05 2.44
CA THR A 61 -13.14 6.88 1.21
C THR A 61 -12.53 8.28 1.45
N SER A 62 -12.53 8.74 2.70
CA SER A 62 -11.96 10.01 3.12
C SER A 62 -10.48 9.96 3.53
N LEU A 63 -9.83 8.80 3.40
CA LEU A 63 -8.47 8.56 3.86
C LEU A 63 -7.45 9.51 3.20
N SER A 64 -6.69 10.22 4.03
CA SER A 64 -5.58 11.06 3.60
C SER A 64 -4.25 10.33 3.61
N VAL A 65 -3.29 10.83 2.83
CA VAL A 65 -1.92 10.33 2.79
C VAL A 65 -1.30 10.29 4.19
N GLY A 66 -1.50 11.33 4.99
CA GLY A 66 -0.98 11.40 6.36
C GLY A 66 -1.66 10.43 7.31
N GLN A 67 -2.96 10.20 7.17
CA GLN A 67 -3.66 9.18 7.95
C GLN A 67 -3.17 7.77 7.59
N LEU A 68 -2.99 7.47 6.31
CA LEU A 68 -2.43 6.18 5.87
C LEU A 68 -1.01 5.99 6.40
N CYS A 69 -0.15 7.02 6.33
CA CYS A 69 1.20 6.94 6.90
C CYS A 69 1.16 6.64 8.41
N LYS A 70 0.27 7.31 9.16
CA LYS A 70 0.09 7.06 10.59
C LYS A 70 -0.42 5.65 10.88
N LEU A 71 -1.37 5.14 10.10
CA LEU A 71 -1.88 3.77 10.26
C LEU A 71 -0.74 2.74 10.12
N ILE A 72 0.11 2.90 9.10
CA ILE A 72 1.30 2.06 8.91
C ILE A 72 2.27 2.18 10.08
N GLU A 73 2.53 3.38 10.56
CA GLU A 73 3.49 3.63 11.66
C GLU A 73 2.97 3.15 13.02
N GLN A 74 1.65 3.10 13.21
CA GLN A 74 0.99 2.68 14.45
C GLN A 74 0.70 1.19 14.51
N HIS A 75 0.69 0.50 13.36
CA HIS A 75 0.49 -0.94 13.29
C HIS A 75 1.84 -1.66 13.34
N PRO A 76 2.14 -2.42 14.41
CA PRO A 76 3.37 -3.21 14.46
C PRO A 76 3.35 -4.26 13.34
N ALA A 77 4.53 -4.51 12.76
CA ALA A 77 4.70 -5.62 11.84
C ALA A 77 4.22 -6.91 12.52
N LYS A 78 3.36 -7.66 11.85
CA LYS A 78 2.92 -8.95 12.38
C LYS A 78 4.09 -9.91 12.19
N GLU A 79 4.51 -10.60 13.26
CA GLU A 79 5.38 -11.76 13.07
C GLU A 79 4.66 -12.71 12.11
N GLN A 80 5.20 -12.84 10.91
CA GLN A 80 4.62 -13.64 9.83
C GLN A 80 4.66 -15.11 10.24
N GLY A 81 3.59 -15.55 10.90
CA GLY A 81 3.23 -16.96 11.01
C GLY A 81 2.86 -17.49 9.64
N ASP A 82 3.88 -17.94 8.93
CA ASP A 82 3.94 -18.98 7.91
C ASP A 82 3.02 -18.94 6.65
N SER A 83 3.71 -19.10 5.50
CA SER A 83 3.29 -19.78 4.28
C SER A 83 2.28 -19.15 3.28
N ALA A 84 1.35 -18.26 3.63
CA ALA A 84 0.37 -17.78 2.63
C ALA A 84 0.88 -16.66 1.69
N PHE A 85 1.75 -15.78 2.18
CA PHE A 85 2.17 -14.57 1.44
C PHE A 85 3.30 -14.79 0.42
N LEU A 86 3.96 -15.96 0.41
CA LEU A 86 5.04 -16.25 -0.52
C LEU A 86 4.56 -16.49 -1.97
N ILE A 87 3.27 -16.75 -2.18
CA ILE A 87 2.73 -17.02 -3.53
C ILE A 87 2.71 -15.77 -4.41
N TYR A 88 2.52 -14.58 -3.82
CA TYR A 88 2.43 -13.33 -4.58
C TYR A 88 3.79 -12.71 -4.95
N ARG A 89 4.90 -13.20 -4.37
CA ARG A 89 6.25 -12.70 -4.72
C ARG A 89 6.83 -13.31 -5.99
N ASN A 90 6.23 -14.36 -6.56
CA ASN A 90 6.80 -15.02 -7.74
C ASN A 90 5.74 -15.74 -8.60
N PRO A 91 5.04 -15.05 -9.53
CA PRO A 91 4.06 -15.71 -10.41
C PRO A 91 4.66 -16.82 -11.28
N ARG A 92 6.00 -16.88 -11.39
CA ARG A 92 6.72 -17.94 -12.11
C ARG A 92 6.83 -19.26 -11.37
N GLN A 93 6.64 -19.32 -10.04
CA GLN A 93 6.74 -20.59 -9.31
C GLN A 93 5.43 -21.41 -9.29
N VAL A 94 4.29 -20.80 -9.60
CA VAL A 94 2.99 -21.49 -9.57
C VAL A 94 2.86 -22.53 -10.69
N PHE A 95 3.60 -22.37 -11.80
CA PHE A 95 3.50 -23.27 -12.96
C PHE A 95 4.49 -24.45 -12.97
N SER A 96 5.41 -24.58 -12.02
CA SER A 96 6.39 -25.69 -11.99
C SER A 96 5.95 -26.91 -11.17
N ARG A 97 4.72 -26.94 -10.65
CA ARG A 97 4.15 -28.13 -9.96
C ARG A 97 3.13 -28.91 -10.79
N ALA A 98 3.01 -28.60 -12.08
CA ALA A 98 2.24 -29.41 -13.03
C ALA A 98 3.20 -30.00 -14.08
N SER A 99 3.99 -30.99 -13.68
CA SER A 99 4.64 -31.95 -14.57
C SER A 99 4.85 -33.26 -13.82
#